data_AF-A0A3P5YFN9-F1
#
_entry.id   AF-A0A3P5YFN9-F1
#
_cell.length_a   1.000
_cell.length_b   1.000
_cell.length_c   1.000
_cell.angle_alpha   90.00
_cell.angle_beta   90.00
_cell.angle_gamma   90.00
#
_symmetry.space_group_name_H-M   'P 1'
#
loop_
_entity.id
_entity.type
_entity.pdbx_description
1 polymer ?
#
loop_
_entity_poly.entity_id
_entity_poly.type
_entity_poly.pdbx_seq_one_letter_code
_entity_poly.pdbx_strand_id
1 'polypeptide(L)'
;MIELKSKHIGGAFYKKIKCVVYGVCDEISSWPCVKDGENSEEFYFGLKTGQGLLEFKCKSKIQKQRWVARIHSTLCKVTCLEAEKCSVESLSFSDYMP
;
A
#
# COMPACT_ATOMS: atom_id res chain seq x y z
N MET A 1 -6.49 -5.68 -6.13
CA MET A 1 -5.12 -6.06 -5.65
C MET A 1 -4.03 -5.18 -6.27
N ILE A 2 -3.15 -4.54 -5.46
CA ILE A 2 -2.03 -3.71 -5.95
C ILE A 2 -0.70 -4.47 -5.84
N GLU A 3 0.03 -4.60 -6.95
CA GLU A 3 1.40 -5.15 -6.98
C GLU A 3 2.44 -4.03 -6.84
N LEU A 4 3.34 -4.15 -5.85
CA LEU A 4 4.54 -3.33 -5.77
C LEU A 4 5.53 -3.72 -6.88
N LYS A 5 6.07 -2.72 -7.61
CA LYS A 5 7.16 -2.90 -8.57
C LYS A 5 8.29 -1.93 -8.22
N SER A 6 9.46 -2.47 -7.87
CA SER A 6 10.68 -1.67 -7.68
C SER A 6 11.34 -1.38 -9.04
N LYS A 7 11.68 -0.11 -9.30
CA LYS A 7 12.62 0.31 -10.36
C LYS A 7 13.89 0.82 -9.67
N HIS A 8 15.03 0.16 -9.89
CA HIS A 8 16.34 0.62 -9.40
C HIS A 8 17.09 1.40 -10.50
N ILE A 9 17.66 2.55 -10.15
CA ILE A 9 18.55 3.35 -11.03
C ILE A 9 19.99 2.90 -10.71
N GLY A 10 20.67 2.21 -11.64
CA GLY A 10 22.09 1.88 -11.47
C GLY A 10 22.49 0.39 -11.54
N GLY A 11 21.79 -0.45 -12.30
CA GLY A 11 22.40 -1.67 -12.86
C GLY A 11 22.50 -2.94 -11.99
N ALA A 12 22.12 -2.94 -10.70
CA ALA A 12 22.10 -4.17 -9.90
C ALA A 12 20.68 -4.76 -9.75
N PHE A 13 20.56 -6.06 -10.10
CA PHE A 13 19.44 -7.00 -9.94
C PHE A 13 18.02 -6.43 -9.78
N TYR A 14 17.17 -6.63 -10.80
CA TYR A 14 15.73 -6.48 -10.65
C TYR A 14 15.23 -7.55 -9.66
N LYS A 15 14.81 -7.17 -8.47
CA LYS A 15 14.05 -8.07 -7.59
C LYS A 15 12.58 -7.77 -7.83
N LYS A 16 11.94 -8.58 -8.67
CA LYS A 16 10.49 -8.51 -8.91
C LYS A 16 9.77 -9.08 -7.68
N ILE A 17 9.76 -8.31 -6.60
CA ILE A 17 9.00 -8.65 -5.40
C ILE A 17 7.55 -8.27 -5.68
N LYS A 18 6.77 -9.25 -6.14
CA LYS A 18 5.32 -9.12 -6.20
C LYS A 18 4.79 -9.29 -4.78
N CYS A 19 4.35 -8.19 -4.18
CA CYS A 19 3.69 -8.22 -2.88
C CYS A 19 2.34 -7.53 -2.98
N VAL A 20 1.32 -8.17 -2.40
CA VAL A 20 -0.05 -7.65 -2.36
C VAL A 20 -0.16 -6.65 -1.23
N VAL A 21 -0.51 -5.41 -1.56
CA VAL A 21 -0.86 -4.39 -0.56
C VAL A 21 -2.37 -4.37 -0.38
N TYR A 22 -2.84 -4.47 0.87
CA TYR A 22 -4.26 -4.39 1.22
C TYR A 22 -4.58 -3.30 2.24
N GLY A 23 -3.58 -2.58 2.75
CA GLY A 23 -3.82 -1.49 3.69
C GLY A 23 -2.60 -0.61 3.95
N VAL A 24 -2.87 0.56 4.53
CA VAL A 24 -1.87 1.51 5.03
C VAL A 24 -2.00 1.59 6.55
N CYS A 25 -0.89 1.77 7.25
CA CYS A 25 -0.84 2.01 8.69
C CYS A 25 -0.09 3.30 8.95
N ASP A 26 -0.77 4.35 9.38
CA ASP A 26 -0.21 5.68 9.66
C ASP A 26 -0.23 6.04 11.16
N GLU A 27 -1.04 5.34 11.95
CA GLU A 27 -1.11 5.41 13.41
C GLU A 27 -0.42 4.19 14.04
N ILE A 28 0.91 4.23 14.14
CA ILE A 28 1.63 3.33 15.06
C ILE A 28 2.50 4.23 15.91
N SER A 29 2.12 4.37 17.17
CA SER A 29 2.75 5.23 18.18
C SER A 29 4.11 4.71 18.66
N SER A 30 4.53 3.52 18.24
CA SER A 30 5.78 2.89 18.66
C SER A 30 6.28 1.93 17.60
N TRP A 31 6.99 2.46 16.60
CA TRP A 31 7.70 1.62 15.62
C TRP A 31 8.90 0.96 16.30
N PRO A 32 9.19 -0.34 16.06
CA PRO A 32 10.25 -1.07 16.77
C PRO A 32 11.68 -0.59 16.49
N CYS A 33 11.87 0.38 15.60
CA CYS A 33 13.17 0.84 15.10
C CYS A 33 13.75 2.05 15.86
N VAL A 34 13.29 2.34 17.08
CA VAL A 34 13.94 3.37 17.90
C VAL A 34 15.22 2.77 18.51
N LYS A 35 16.28 2.70 17.71
CA LYS A 35 17.65 2.55 18.22
C LYS A 35 18.32 3.91 18.19
N ASP A 36 18.64 4.34 19.40
CA ASP A 36 19.71 5.26 19.78
C ASP A 36 19.57 6.71 19.29
N GLY A 37 18.81 7.47 20.09
CA GLY A 37 19.35 8.71 20.64
C GLY A 37 19.53 9.88 19.67
N GLU A 38 18.45 10.40 19.12
CA GLU A 38 18.37 11.85 18.91
C GLU A 38 16.91 12.28 18.83
N ASN A 39 16.61 13.42 19.45
CA ASN A 39 15.26 13.97 19.68
C ASN A 39 14.61 14.52 18.39
N SER A 40 14.81 13.83 17.26
CA SER A 40 14.29 14.18 15.95
C SER A 40 12.91 13.55 15.78
N GLU A 41 11.91 14.35 15.45
CA GLU A 41 10.56 13.86 15.17
C GLU A 41 10.61 12.93 13.94
N GLU A 42 10.59 11.62 14.19
CA GLU A 42 10.68 10.63 13.11
C GLU A 42 9.29 10.30 12.56
N PHE A 43 9.14 10.44 11.24
CA PHE A 43 7.85 10.21 10.59
C PHE A 43 7.85 8.86 9.87
N TYR A 44 6.97 7.95 10.30
CA TYR A 44 6.83 6.63 9.70
C TYR A 44 5.42 6.34 9.22
N PHE A 45 5.32 5.49 8.21
CA PHE A 45 4.09 4.79 7.83
C PHE A 45 4.45 3.36 7.42
N GLY A 46 3.46 2.47 7.40
CA GLY A 46 3.63 1.10 6.94
C GLY A 46 2.59 0.66 5.93
N LEU A 47 2.94 -0.36 5.15
CA LEU A 47 2.03 -1.04 4.23
C LEU A 47 1.73 -2.44 4.76
N LYS A 48 0.44 -2.74 4.88
CA LYS A 48 -0.02 -4.08 5.23
C LYS A 48 0.02 -4.95 3.98
N THR A 49 0.80 -6.02 4.05
CA THR A 49 1.00 -6.94 2.94
C THR A 49 0.79 -8.39 3.36
N GLY A 50 0.64 -9.30 2.38
CA GLY A 50 0.53 -10.74 2.66
C GLY A 50 1.77 -11.35 3.34
N GLN A 51 2.90 -10.62 3.36
CA GLN A 51 4.14 -11.04 4.00
C GLN A 51 4.39 -10.33 5.34
N GLY A 52 3.43 -9.51 5.80
CA GLY A 52 3.55 -8.69 7.01
C GLY A 52 3.58 -7.19 6.71
N LEU A 53 4.08 -6.42 7.68
CA LEU A 53 4.15 -4.97 7.63
C LEU A 53 5.46 -4.51 6.98
N LEU A 54 5.38 -3.70 5.92
CA LEU A 54 6.54 -3.05 5.33
C LEU A 54 6.61 -1.60 5.79
N GLU A 55 7.68 -1.24 6.51
CA GLU A 55 7.83 0.06 7.17
C GLU A 55 8.64 1.05 6.32
N PHE A 56 8.23 2.32 6.32
CA PHE A 56 8.88 3.38 5.56
C PHE A 56 9.12 4.61 6.44
N LYS A 57 10.38 5.07 6.48
CA LYS A 57 10.76 6.34 7.09
C LYS A 57 10.56 7.51 6.11
N CYS A 58 10.04 8.62 6.61
CA CYS A 58 9.86 9.87 5.91
C CYS A 58 10.73 10.96 6.53
N LYS A 59 11.14 11.93 5.70
CA LYS A 59 11.92 13.10 6.12
C LYS A 59 11.07 14.18 6.79
N SER A 60 9.74 14.15 6.59
CA SER A 60 8.82 15.12 7.19
C SER A 60 7.39 14.57 7.30
N LYS A 61 6.59 15.19 8.17
CA LYS A 61 5.15 14.93 8.32
C LYS A 61 4.40 15.08 6.99
N ILE A 62 4.72 16.12 6.22
CA ILE A 62 4.09 16.40 4.92
C ILE A 62 4.39 15.28 3.92
N GLN A 63 5.62 14.77 3.91
CA GLN A 63 5.99 13.66 3.04
C GLN A 63 5.23 12.39 3.42
N LYS A 64 5.13 12.07 4.73
CA LYS A 64 4.32 10.97 5.24
C LYS A 64 2.87 11.08 4.77
N GLN A 65 2.23 12.23 4.99
CA GLN A 65 0.83 12.45 4.63
C GLN A 65 0.59 12.32 3.12
N ARG A 66 1.51 12.82 2.29
CA ARG A 66 1.43 12.63 0.82
C ARG A 66 1.51 11.16 0.42
N TRP A 67 2.38 10.37 1.05
CA TRP A 67 2.45 8.93 0.78
C TRP A 67 1.18 8.20 1.21
N VAL A 68 0.75 8.42 2.46
CA VAL A 68 -0.47 7.80 3.02
C VAL A 68 -1.69 8.12 2.15
N ALA A 69 -1.92 9.38 1.83
CA ALA A 69 -3.08 9.81 1.02
C ALA A 69 -3.08 9.18 -0.38
N ARG A 70 -1.92 9.14 -1.05
CA ARG A 70 -1.82 8.57 -2.41
C ARG A 70 -2.06 7.07 -2.42
N ILE A 71 -1.52 6.34 -1.45
CA ILE A 71 -1.68 4.89 -1.38
C ILE A 71 -3.12 4.55 -0.99
N HIS A 72 -3.69 5.26 0.00
CA HIS A 72 -5.09 5.10 0.37
C HIS A 72 -6.03 5.36 -0.81
N SER A 73 -5.85 6.47 -1.53
CA SER A 73 -6.64 6.78 -2.73
C SER A 73 -6.53 5.69 -3.81
N THR A 74 -5.34 5.12 -3.98
CA THR A 74 -5.11 4.04 -4.95
C THR A 74 -5.81 2.75 -4.52
N LEU A 75 -5.72 2.38 -3.24
CA LEU A 75 -6.43 1.21 -2.69
C LEU A 75 -7.95 1.37 -2.84
N CYS A 76 -8.50 2.53 -2.44
CA CYS A 76 -9.93 2.82 -2.57
C CYS A 76 -10.43 2.66 -4.01
N LYS A 77 -9.74 3.24 -4.99
CA LYS A 77 -10.12 3.14 -6.41
C LYS A 77 -10.16 1.69 -6.89
N VAL A 78 -9.20 0.88 -6.47
CA VAL A 78 -9.16 -0.54 -6.84
C VAL A 78 -10.33 -1.30 -6.21
N THR A 79 -10.65 -1.04 -4.94
CA THR A 79 -11.83 -1.65 -4.29
C THR A 79 -13.16 -1.19 -4.89
N CYS A 80 -13.30 0.09 -5.27
CA CYS A 80 -14.52 0.58 -5.92
C CYS A 80 -14.72 -0.05 -7.30
N LEU A 81 -13.65 -0.17 -8.09
CA LEU A 81 -13.70 -0.84 -9.40
C LEU A 81 -13.98 -2.34 -9.28
N GLU A 82 -13.46 -3.01 -8.25
CA GLU A 82 -13.78 -4.41 -7.96
C GLU A 82 -15.26 -4.58 -7.57
N ALA A 83 -15.84 -3.64 -6.83
CA ALA A 83 -17.27 -3.63 -6.50
C ALA A 83 -18.17 -3.42 -7.73
N GLU A 84 -17.78 -2.50 -8.63
CA GLU A 84 -18.50 -2.29 -9.90
C GLU A 84 -18.40 -3.51 -10.82
N LYS A 85 -17.23 -4.17 -10.89
CA LYS A 85 -17.06 -5.42 -11.68
C LYS A 85 -17.93 -6.57 -11.18
N CYS A 86 -17.98 -6.79 -9.87
CA CYS A 86 -18.79 -7.86 -9.29
C CYS A 86 -20.30 -7.61 -9.52
N SER A 87 -20.69 -6.32 -9.53
CA SER A 87 -22.06 -5.91 -9.85
C SER A 87 -22.44 -6.13 -11.32
N VAL A 88 -21.52 -5.96 -12.28
CA VAL A 88 -21.81 -6.19 -13.71
C VAL A 88 -21.73 -7.67 -14.12
N GLU A 89 -20.86 -8.47 -13.50
CA GLU A 89 -20.80 -9.94 -13.73
C GLU A 89 -22.08 -10.65 -13.20
N SER A 90 -22.71 -10.10 -12.16
CA SER A 90 -24.00 -10.61 -11.67
C SER A 90 -25.16 -10.35 -12.63
N LEU A 91 -25.08 -9.31 -13.46
CA LEU A 91 -26.11 -8.98 -14.45
C LEU A 91 -25.99 -9.84 -15.72
N SER A 92 -24.77 -10.29 -16.07
CA SER A 92 -24.54 -11.10 -17.28
C SER A 92 -24.96 -12.57 -17.15
N PHE A 93 -25.26 -13.07 -15.95
CA PHE A 93 -25.69 -14.46 -15.76
C PHE A 93 -27.20 -14.67 -15.91
N SER A 94 -28.00 -13.60 -15.94
CA SER A 94 -29.46 -13.70 -16.06
C SER A 94 -29.97 -13.91 -17.49
N ASP A 95 -29.11 -13.77 -18.51
CA ASP A 95 -29.45 -13.99 -19.92
C ASP A 95 -29.30 -15.46 -20.37
N TYR A 96 -28.87 -16.35 -19.48
CA TYR A 96 -28.73 -17.79 -19.72
C TYR A 96 -29.51 -18.62 -18.68
N MET A 97 -30.81 -18.39 -18.56
CA MET A 97 -31.73 -19.40 -18.02
C MET A 97 -32.77 -19.74 -19.09
N PRO A 98 -32.83 -21.00 -19.59
CA PRO A 98 -33.86 -21.44 -20.53
C PRO A 98 -35.25 -21.54 -19.89
#